data_AF-A0A060CAN7-F1
#
_entry.id   AF-A0A060CAN7-F1
#
_cell.length_a   1.000
_cell.length_b   1.000
_cell.length_c   1.000
_cell.angle_alpha   90.00
_cell.angle_beta   90.00
_cell.angle_gamma   90.00
#
_symmetry.space_group_name_H-M   'P 1'
#
loop_
_entity.id
_entity.type
_entity.pdbx_description
1 polymer ?
#
loop_
_entity_poly.entity_id
_entity_poly.type
_entity_poly.pdbx_seq_one_letter_code
_entity_poly.pdbx_strand_id
1 'polypeptide(L)'
;MRRYKGVPELVAAFRETQDQALSLEIAGAPSSEDLARLVRSAASSDSRIVARLDYLDDADYVRAITTAQLVVLPYEFMHNSGSVLAALSLGRPVLVPDDPANIALA
;
A
#
# COMPACT_ATOMS: atom_id res chain seq x y z
N MET A 1 -3.24 -6.47 -6.79
CA MET A 1 -3.91 -5.87 -5.63
C MET A 1 -5.32 -6.44 -5.50
N ARG A 2 -5.70 -6.93 -4.32
CA ARG A 2 -7.04 -7.52 -4.07
C ARG A 2 -7.76 -6.71 -3.00
N ARG A 3 -9.09 -6.70 -2.99
CA ARG A 3 -9.89 -5.87 -2.07
C ARG A 3 -9.60 -6.16 -0.59
N TYR A 4 -9.41 -7.44 -0.24
CA TYR A 4 -9.05 -7.87 1.12
C TYR A 4 -7.68 -7.37 1.61
N LYS A 5 -6.86 -6.77 0.72
CA LYS A 5 -5.57 -6.17 1.09
C LYS A 5 -5.70 -4.76 1.70
N GLY A 6 -6.91 -4.36 2.12
CA GLY A 6 -7.17 -3.17 2.92
C GLY A 6 -7.02 -1.82 2.19
N VAL A 7 -7.05 -1.81 0.86
CA VAL A 7 -6.80 -0.59 0.07
C VAL A 7 -7.91 0.46 0.25
N PRO A 8 -9.21 0.10 0.24
CA PRO A 8 -10.26 1.05 0.56
C PRO A 8 -10.09 1.72 1.94
N GLU A 9 -9.72 0.93 2.95
CA GLU A 9 -9.53 1.34 4.33
C GLU A 9 -8.33 2.29 4.45
N LEU A 10 -7.21 1.98 3.77
CA LEU A 10 -6.05 2.85 3.68
C LEU A 10 -6.37 4.19 3.02
N VAL A 11 -7.10 4.18 1.92
CA VAL A 11 -7.53 5.42 1.24
C VAL A 11 -8.39 6.27 2.16
N ALA A 12 -9.34 5.66 2.87
CA ALA A 12 -10.19 6.38 3.81
C ALA A 12 -9.36 7.03 4.94
N ALA A 13 -8.50 6.24 5.60
CA ALA A 13 -7.64 6.73 6.67
C ALA A 13 -6.65 7.82 6.21
N PHE A 14 -6.05 7.67 5.03
CA PHE A 14 -5.13 8.68 4.49
C PHE A 14 -5.82 10.01 4.21
N ARG A 15 -7.06 10.00 3.73
CA ARG A 15 -7.83 11.24 3.46
C ARG A 15 -8.19 12.01 4.72
N GLU A 16 -8.22 11.35 5.88
CA GLU A 16 -8.42 12.01 7.18
C GLU A 16 -7.18 12.77 7.65
N THR A 17 -6.01 12.52 7.06
CA THR A 17 -4.78 13.25 7.39
C THR A 17 -4.85 14.69 6.88
N GLN A 18 -4.50 15.66 7.74
CA GLN A 18 -4.54 17.09 7.42
C GLN A 18 -3.24 17.60 6.78
N ASP A 19 -2.14 16.87 6.93
CA ASP A 19 -0.82 17.27 6.45
C ASP A 19 -0.73 17.20 4.92
N GLN A 20 -0.44 18.33 4.29
CA GLN A 20 -0.31 18.47 2.85
C GLN A 20 1.05 18.00 2.32
N ALA A 21 2.03 17.75 3.19
CA ALA A 21 3.32 17.20 2.82
C ALA A 21 3.27 15.67 2.64
N LEU A 22 2.22 15.01 3.13
CA LEU A 22 2.04 13.57 2.94
C LEU A 22 1.61 13.24 1.52
N SER A 23 2.12 12.11 1.01
CA SER A 23 1.71 11.53 -0.27
C SER A 23 1.47 10.03 -0.12
N LEU A 24 0.48 9.51 -0.85
CA LEU A 24 0.15 8.10 -0.91
C LEU A 24 0.25 7.59 -2.35
N GLU A 25 1.18 6.68 -2.62
CA GLU A 25 1.20 5.92 -3.87
C GLU A 25 0.53 4.55 -3.66
N ILE A 26 -0.47 4.25 -4.49
CA ILE A 26 -1.10 2.93 -4.56
C ILE A 26 -0.61 2.24 -5.82
N ALA A 27 0.29 1.28 -5.66
CA ALA A 27 0.94 0.58 -6.76
C ALA A 27 0.48 -0.89 -6.87
N GLY A 28 0.18 -1.31 -8.10
CA GLY A 28 -0.10 -2.70 -8.46
C GLY A 28 -1.46 -2.93 -9.12
N ALA A 29 -1.51 -3.91 -10.02
CA ALA A 29 -2.70 -4.24 -10.81
C ALA A 29 -3.91 -4.63 -9.94
N PRO A 30 -5.04 -3.91 -9.99
CA PRO A 30 -6.28 -4.29 -9.30
C PRO A 30 -6.81 -5.65 -9.79
N SER A 31 -7.41 -6.42 -8.89
CA SER A 31 -8.03 -7.71 -9.22
C SER A 31 -9.45 -7.59 -9.79
N SER A 32 -10.01 -6.38 -9.76
CA SER A 32 -11.33 -6.07 -10.30
C SER A 32 -11.41 -4.62 -10.75
N GLU A 33 -12.29 -4.34 -11.72
CA GLU A 33 -12.52 -2.97 -12.20
C GLU A 33 -13.12 -2.08 -11.10
N ASP A 34 -13.92 -2.63 -10.19
CA ASP A 34 -14.45 -1.88 -9.04
C ASP A 34 -13.35 -1.33 -8.15
N LEU A 35 -12.32 -2.14 -7.89
CA LEU A 35 -11.17 -1.72 -7.11
C LEU A 35 -10.33 -0.68 -7.89
N ALA A 36 -10.18 -0.86 -9.20
CA ALA A 36 -9.52 0.13 -10.05
C ALA A 36 -10.24 1.48 -10.03
N ARG A 37 -11.58 1.48 -10.18
CA ARG A 37 -12.41 2.69 -10.12
C ARG A 37 -12.32 3.39 -8.77
N LEU A 38 -12.34 2.63 -7.67
CA LEU A 38 -12.20 3.19 -6.32
C LEU A 38 -10.89 3.96 -6.19
N VAL A 39 -9.76 3.35 -6.61
CA VAL A 39 -8.45 3.97 -6.47
C VAL A 39 -8.28 5.17 -7.41
N ARG A 40 -8.77 5.07 -8.66
CA ARG A 40 -8.77 6.22 -9.59
C ARG A 40 -9.62 7.38 -9.07
N SER A 41 -10.80 7.09 -8.49
CA SER A 41 -11.66 8.11 -7.90
C SER A 41 -10.99 8.80 -6.71
N ALA A 42 -10.31 8.03 -5.86
CA ALA A 42 -9.51 8.58 -4.76
C ALA A 42 -8.43 9.54 -5.28
N ALA A 43 -7.62 9.10 -6.25
CA ALA A 43 -6.59 9.93 -6.87
C ALA A 43 -7.14 11.19 -7.57
N SER A 44 -8.34 11.12 -8.14
CA SER A 44 -8.98 12.30 -8.76
C SER A 44 -9.52 13.32 -7.75
N SER A 45 -9.78 12.90 -6.51
CA SER A 45 -10.40 13.74 -5.48
C SER A 45 -9.41 14.27 -4.44
N ASP A 46 -8.21 13.70 -4.37
CA ASP A 46 -7.12 14.15 -3.50
C ASP A 46 -5.79 14.07 -4.25
N SER A 47 -5.18 15.22 -4.53
CA SER A 47 -3.94 15.30 -5.32
C SER A 47 -2.72 14.69 -4.62
N ARG A 48 -2.84 14.36 -3.32
CA ARG A 48 -1.80 13.65 -2.57
C ARG A 48 -1.80 12.14 -2.87
N ILE A 49 -2.84 11.61 -3.52
CA ILE A 49 -2.97 10.19 -3.84
C ILE A 49 -2.62 9.95 -5.32
N VAL A 50 -1.63 9.10 -5.56
CA VAL A 50 -1.21 8.67 -6.90
C VAL A 50 -1.57 7.20 -7.11
N ALA A 51 -2.21 6.90 -8.23
CA ALA A 51 -2.65 5.56 -8.61
C ALA A 51 -1.79 5.00 -9.73
N ARG A 52 -0.97 3.98 -9.44
CA ARG A 52 -0.18 3.23 -10.43
C ARG A 52 -0.76 1.82 -10.58
N LEU A 53 -1.76 1.69 -11.46
CA LEU A 53 -2.63 0.51 -11.54
C LEU A 53 -2.17 -0.51 -12.60
N ASP A 54 -0.88 -0.78 -12.64
CA ASP A 54 -0.27 -1.72 -13.59
C ASP A 54 0.35 -2.92 -12.87
N TYR A 55 0.61 -3.99 -13.61
CA TYR A 55 1.44 -5.07 -13.08
C TYR A 55 2.83 -4.51 -12.77
N LEU A 56 3.35 -4.77 -11.57
CA LEU A 56 4.71 -4.39 -11.20
C LEU A 56 5.61 -5.59 -11.44
N ASP A 57 6.60 -5.43 -12.30
CA ASP A 57 7.73 -6.33 -12.32
C ASP A 57 8.64 -6.11 -11.09
N ASP A 58 9.67 -6.94 -10.94
CA ASP A 58 10.56 -6.89 -9.77
C ASP A 58 11.26 -5.53 -9.63
N ALA A 59 11.67 -4.92 -10.74
CA ALA A 59 12.35 -3.62 -10.74
C ALA A 59 11.39 -2.50 -10.32
N ASP A 60 10.18 -2.51 -10.84
CA ASP A 60 9.11 -1.59 -10.49
C ASP A 60 8.67 -1.75 -9.02
N TYR A 61 8.63 -2.98 -8.54
CA TYR A 61 8.30 -3.31 -7.16
C TYR A 61 9.37 -2.79 -6.18
N VAL A 62 10.64 -3.08 -6.45
CA VAL A 62 11.77 -2.58 -5.66
C VAL A 62 11.80 -1.06 -5.67
N ARG A 63 11.56 -0.42 -6.82
CA ARG A 63 11.51 1.04 -6.91
C ARG A 63 10.39 1.61 -6.06
N ALA A 64 9.17 1.11 -6.18
CA ALA A 64 8.02 1.58 -5.39
C ALA A 64 8.29 1.50 -3.88
N ILE A 65 8.92 0.42 -3.42
CA ILE A 65 9.32 0.28 -2.02
C ILE A 65 10.42 1.29 -1.65
N THR A 66 11.51 1.33 -2.40
CA THR A 66 12.71 2.10 -2.01
C THR A 66 12.52 3.61 -2.09
N THR A 67 11.60 4.11 -2.93
CA THR A 67 11.20 5.52 -2.98
C THR A 67 10.26 5.93 -1.85
N ALA A 68 9.56 4.98 -1.23
CA ALA A 68 8.66 5.25 -0.12
C ALA A 68 9.43 5.44 1.19
N GLN A 69 8.95 6.35 2.05
CA GLN A 69 9.44 6.50 3.41
C GLN A 69 8.81 5.47 4.38
N LEU A 70 7.66 4.91 4.01
CA LEU A 70 6.89 3.92 4.77
C LEU A 70 6.12 3.03 3.80
N VAL A 71 6.12 1.71 4.02
CA VAL A 71 5.30 0.78 3.25
C VAL A 71 4.10 0.35 4.09
N VAL A 72 2.87 0.62 3.63
CA VAL A 72 1.65 0.22 4.34
C VAL A 72 1.08 -1.05 3.73
N LEU A 73 0.88 -2.09 4.55
CA LEU A 73 0.31 -3.38 4.14
C LEU A 73 -0.88 -3.69 5.04
N PRO A 74 -2.05 -3.09 4.79
CA PRO A 74 -3.23 -3.16 5.67
C PRO A 74 -3.99 -4.47 5.47
N TYR A 75 -3.30 -5.60 5.56
CA TYR A 75 -3.85 -6.91 5.23
C TYR A 75 -4.63 -7.46 6.41
N GLU A 76 -5.92 -7.79 6.21
CA GLU A 76 -6.76 -8.40 7.25
C GLU A 76 -6.22 -9.77 7.71
N PHE A 77 -5.59 -10.50 6.79
CA PHE A 77 -4.94 -11.78 7.07
C PHE A 77 -3.57 -11.87 6.40
N MET A 78 -2.51 -11.86 7.22
CA MET A 78 -1.12 -11.98 6.76
C MET A 78 -0.68 -13.45 6.64
N HIS A 79 -1.06 -14.11 5.55
CA HIS A 79 -0.68 -15.52 5.34
C HIS A 79 0.58 -15.74 4.50
N ASN A 80 1.22 -14.70 3.95
CA ASN A 80 2.50 -14.81 3.23
C ASN A 80 3.25 -13.48 3.31
N SER A 81 4.19 -13.36 4.25
CA SER A 81 4.94 -12.14 4.59
C SER A 81 5.96 -11.68 3.55
N GLY A 82 5.94 -12.23 2.33
CA GLY A 82 6.92 -11.89 1.27
C GLY A 82 7.02 -10.38 1.02
N SER A 83 5.92 -9.65 1.03
CA SER A 83 5.93 -8.18 0.88
C SER A 83 6.48 -7.44 2.10
N VAL A 84 6.21 -7.92 3.32
CA VAL A 84 6.77 -7.33 4.54
C VAL A 84 8.28 -7.57 4.59
N LEU A 85 8.71 -8.82 4.39
CA LEU A 85 10.12 -9.19 4.38
C LEU A 85 10.88 -8.47 3.25
N ALA A 86 10.29 -8.31 2.07
CA ALA A 86 10.90 -7.55 0.98
C ALA A 86 11.10 -6.08 1.37
N ALA A 87 10.07 -5.43 1.94
CA ALA A 87 10.18 -4.04 2.39
C ALA A 87 11.25 -3.86 3.47
N LEU A 88 11.26 -4.73 4.48
CA LEU A 88 12.26 -4.73 5.54
C LEU A 88 13.67 -5.02 5.01
N SER A 89 13.83 -5.97 4.08
CA SER A 89 15.11 -6.29 3.44
C SER A 89 15.66 -5.14 2.60
N LEU A 90 14.77 -4.31 2.04
CA LEU A 90 15.11 -3.08 1.34
C LEU A 90 15.28 -1.88 2.29
N GLY A 91 15.31 -2.14 3.60
CA GLY A 91 15.54 -1.13 4.64
C GLY A 91 14.43 -0.10 4.73
N ARG A 92 13.18 -0.48 4.45
CA ARG A 92 12.00 0.38 4.56
C ARG A 92 11.15 -0.05 5.76
N PRO A 93 10.71 0.89 6.62
CA PRO A 93 9.77 0.57 7.68
C PRO A 93 8.43 0.15 7.08
N VAL A 94 7.70 -0.69 7.82
CA VAL A 94 6.38 -1.20 7.44
C VAL A 94 5.34 -0.79 8.47
N LEU A 95 4.15 -0.39 8.00
CA LEU A 95 2.96 -0.23 8.82
C LEU A 95 1.99 -1.38 8.48
N VAL A 96 1.71 -2.19 9.47
CA VAL A 96 0.88 -3.40 9.38
C VAL A 96 -0.06 -3.47 10.58
N PRO A 97 -1.18 -4.21 10.50
CA PRO A 97 -2.02 -4.47 11.66
C PRO A 97 -1.24 -5.11 12.82
N ASP A 98 -1.65 -4.80 14.05
CA ASP A 98 -1.05 -5.37 15.25
C ASP A 98 -1.61 -6.78 15.50
N ASP A 99 -0.97 -7.77 14.89
CA ASP A 99 -1.32 -9.19 15.03
C ASP A 99 -0.08 -10.03 15.40
N PRO A 100 -0.25 -11.24 15.97
CA PRO A 100 0.87 -12.06 16.44
C PRO A 100 1.94 -12.36 15.39
N ALA A 101 1.58 -12.48 14.10
CA ALA A 101 2.53 -12.73 13.03
C ALA A 101 3.40 -11.49 12.73
N ASN A 102 2.84 -10.29 12.84
CA ASN A 102 3.57 -9.05 12.63
C ASN A 102 4.43 -8.66 13.82
N ILE A 103 3.96 -8.93 15.05
CA ILE A 103 4.74 -8.74 16.28
C ILE A 103 6.03 -9.57 16.24
N ALA A 104 5.98 -10.79 15.70
CA ALA A 104 7.15 -11.67 15.58
C ALA A 104 8.24 -11.16 14.62
N LEU A 105 7.99 -10.08 13.85
CA LEU A 105 8.94 -9.48 12.92
C LEU A 105 9.70 -8.27 13.51
N ALA A 106 9.31 -7.78 14.69
CA ALA A 106 9.93 -6.65 15.39
C ALA A 106 11.13 -7.10 16.23
#